data_AF-A0A8X6WGX1-F1
#
_entry.id   AF-A0A8X6WGX1-F1
#
_cell.length_a   1.000
_cell.length_b   1.000
_cell.length_c   1.000
_cell.angle_alpha   90.00
_cell.angle_beta   90.00
_cell.angle_gamma   90.00
#
_symmetry.space_group_name_H-M   'P 1'
#
loop_
_entity.id
_entity.type
_entity.pdbx_description
1 polymer ?
#
loop_
_entity_poly.entity_id
_entity_poly.type
_entity_poly.pdbx_seq_one_letter_code
_entity_poly.pdbx_strand_id
1 'polypeptide(L)'
;MARTNPADKYEGFFFNSLPKLESHYCRKDSSKLYLEPLWTSIFQLYKAYKDDFCPREKSEPLSITSFCNIFEQLNLTLFRPKKDLCDVCESFKTGNTTESQHKIHNDMKKEARMQLVKDTA
;
A
#
# COMPACT_ATOMS: atom_id res chain seq x y z
N MET A 1 -17.80 -13.20 -22.01
CA MET A 1 -16.86 -14.32 -21.74
C MET A 1 -15.45 -13.74 -21.74
N ALA A 2 -14.83 -13.60 -20.57
CA ALA A 2 -13.46 -13.08 -20.49
C ALA A 2 -12.53 -14.08 -21.17
N ARG A 3 -11.81 -13.63 -22.19
CA ARG A 3 -10.79 -14.42 -22.88
C ARG A 3 -9.60 -14.53 -21.94
N THR A 4 -9.51 -15.60 -21.16
CA THR A 4 -8.29 -15.88 -20.38
C THR A 4 -7.23 -16.39 -21.34
N ASN A 5 -6.19 -15.59 -21.54
CA ASN A 5 -5.02 -15.92 -22.32
C ASN A 5 -4.22 -16.98 -21.53
N PRO A 6 -3.60 -18.00 -22.15
CA PRO A 6 -2.65 -18.89 -21.46
C PRO A 6 -1.51 -18.13 -20.73
N ALA A 7 -1.18 -16.91 -21.17
CA ALA A 7 -0.31 -15.96 -20.49
C ALA A 7 -1.01 -15.10 -19.41
N ASP A 8 -2.11 -15.58 -18.82
CA ASP A 8 -2.65 -15.04 -17.56
C ASP A 8 -2.34 -15.99 -16.37
N LYS A 9 -1.87 -17.21 -16.65
CA LYS A 9 -1.73 -18.28 -15.65
C LYS A 9 -0.43 -18.18 -14.84
N TYR A 10 0.65 -17.67 -15.43
CA TYR A 10 1.97 -17.58 -14.79
C TYR A 10 2.16 -16.24 -14.04
N GLU A 11 1.39 -15.24 -14.42
CA GLU A 11 1.39 -13.87 -13.94
C GLU A 11 0.66 -13.80 -12.61
N GLY A 12 -0.48 -14.49 -12.51
CA GLY A 12 -1.14 -14.74 -11.23
C GLY A 12 -0.19 -15.42 -10.24
N PHE A 13 0.69 -16.32 -10.71
CA PHE A 13 1.68 -16.95 -9.84
C PHE A 13 2.73 -15.95 -9.34
N PHE A 14 3.26 -15.08 -10.22
CA PHE A 14 4.18 -14.01 -9.81
C PHE A 14 3.57 -13.13 -8.72
N PHE A 15 2.41 -12.51 -8.97
CA PHE A 15 1.78 -11.61 -8.01
C PHE A 15 1.35 -12.30 -6.70
N ASN A 16 1.00 -13.59 -6.75
CA ASN A 16 0.70 -14.37 -5.56
C ASN A 16 1.95 -14.75 -4.75
N SER A 17 3.11 -14.86 -5.40
CA SER A 17 4.39 -15.10 -4.73
C SER A 17 4.97 -13.87 -4.05
N LEU A 18 4.50 -12.66 -4.40
CA LEU A 18 4.99 -11.42 -3.81
C LEU A 18 4.59 -11.32 -2.33
N PRO A 19 5.50 -10.88 -1.45
CA PRO A 19 5.18 -10.69 -0.05
C PRO A 19 4.21 -9.52 0.12
N LYS A 20 3.15 -9.76 0.90
CA LYS A 20 2.08 -8.81 1.18
C LYS A 20 2.22 -8.31 2.61
N LEU A 21 2.00 -7.02 2.81
CA LEU A 21 1.91 -6.44 4.14
C LEU A 21 0.68 -6.95 4.87
N GLU A 22 0.81 -6.98 6.19
CA GLU A 22 -0.29 -7.33 7.08
C GLU A 22 -1.47 -6.36 6.95
N SER A 23 -2.66 -6.88 7.23
CA SER A 23 -3.93 -6.17 7.03
C SER A 23 -4.08 -4.92 7.89
N HIS A 24 -3.32 -4.75 8.98
CA HIS A 24 -3.37 -3.53 9.80
C HIS A 24 -2.87 -2.28 9.09
N TYR A 25 -2.13 -2.44 7.98
CA TYR A 25 -1.76 -1.32 7.10
C TYR A 25 -2.88 -0.95 6.12
N CYS A 26 -3.85 -1.85 5.91
CA CYS A 26 -5.05 -1.57 5.13
C CYS A 26 -6.01 -0.72 5.96
N ARG A 27 -6.67 0.26 5.33
CA ARG A 27 -7.80 0.95 5.96
C ARG A 27 -8.93 -0.07 6.16
N LYS A 28 -9.67 0.05 7.27
CA LYS A 28 -10.78 -0.84 7.64
C LYS A 28 -11.78 -1.10 6.50
N ASP A 29 -12.03 -0.09 5.68
CA ASP A 29 -12.99 -0.15 4.56
C ASP A 29 -12.33 -0.37 3.19
N SER A 30 -11.02 -0.64 3.15
CA SER A 30 -10.30 -0.85 1.90
C SER A 30 -9.95 -2.32 1.70
N SER A 31 -10.36 -2.86 0.55
CA SER A 31 -9.97 -4.18 0.06
C SER A 31 -8.59 -4.21 -0.60
N LYS A 32 -7.82 -3.11 -0.53
CA LYS A 32 -6.50 -3.02 -1.18
C LYS A 32 -5.50 -3.91 -0.48
N LEU A 33 -4.70 -4.62 -1.26
CA LEU A 33 -3.60 -5.45 -0.78
C LEU A 33 -2.28 -4.69 -0.97
N TYR A 34 -1.61 -4.37 0.11
CA TYR A 34 -0.33 -3.66 0.05
C TYR A 34 0.82 -4.66 -0.11
N LEU A 35 1.68 -4.44 -1.10
CA LEU A 35 2.94 -5.18 -1.22
C LEU A 35 3.97 -4.61 -0.26
N GLU A 36 4.86 -5.46 0.25
CA GLU A 36 6.00 -5.01 1.05
C GLU A 36 6.81 -3.92 0.31
N PRO A 37 7.44 -2.99 1.05
CA PRO A 37 8.15 -1.85 0.47
C PRO A 37 9.50 -2.22 -0.17
N LEU A 38 9.55 -3.32 -0.91
CA LEU A 38 10.69 -3.72 -1.74
C LEU A 38 10.79 -2.86 -3.01
N TRP A 39 9.65 -2.39 -3.52
CA TRP A 39 9.57 -1.55 -4.72
C TRP A 39 8.86 -0.23 -4.44
N THR A 40 9.45 0.87 -4.91
CA THR A 40 8.88 2.21 -4.73
C THR A 40 7.97 2.63 -5.88
N SER A 41 8.10 1.97 -7.03
CA SER A 41 7.32 2.26 -8.24
C SER A 41 6.94 0.98 -8.99
N ILE A 42 5.83 1.04 -9.72
CA ILE A 42 5.34 -0.08 -10.53
C ILE A 42 6.33 -0.46 -11.63
N PHE A 43 7.13 0.50 -12.11
CA PHE A 43 8.19 0.25 -13.08
C PHE A 43 9.32 -0.60 -12.49
N GLN A 44 9.72 -0.35 -11.24
CA GLN A 44 10.71 -1.20 -10.56
C GLN A 44 10.17 -2.61 -10.34
N LEU A 45 8.90 -2.75 -9.96
CA LEU A 45 8.27 -4.05 -9.81
C LEU A 45 8.19 -4.80 -11.16
N TYR A 46 7.80 -4.10 -12.23
CA TYR A 46 7.79 -4.66 -13.58
C TYR A 46 9.18 -5.07 -14.07
N LYS A 47 10.21 -4.29 -13.71
CA LYS A 47 11.61 -4.65 -14.01
C LYS A 47 12.00 -5.95 -13.32
N ALA A 48 11.66 -6.13 -12.04
CA ALA A 48 11.92 -7.39 -11.33
C ALA A 48 11.15 -8.57 -11.95
N TYR A 49 9.89 -8.36 -12.37
CA TYR A 49 9.13 -9.36 -13.11
C TYR A 49 9.86 -9.77 -14.41
N LYS A 50 10.24 -8.79 -15.22
CA LYS A 50 10.83 -9.02 -16.53
C LYS A 50 12.25 -9.58 -16.48
N ASP A 51 13.08 -9.06 -15.57
CA ASP A 51 14.52 -9.35 -15.54
C ASP A 51 14.86 -10.54 -14.63
N ASP A 52 14.07 -10.79 -13.56
CA ASP A 52 14.35 -11.87 -12.60
C ASP A 52 13.38 -13.06 -12.69
N PHE A 53 12.08 -12.80 -12.87
CA PHE A 53 11.06 -13.85 -12.85
C PHE A 53 10.87 -14.53 -14.21
N CYS A 54 10.68 -13.77 -15.29
CA CYS A 54 10.47 -14.32 -16.63
C CYS A 54 11.61 -15.26 -17.11
N PRO A 55 12.90 -14.92 -16.94
CA PRO A 55 13.99 -15.82 -17.36
C PRO A 55 14.05 -17.11 -16.53
N ARG A 56 13.71 -17.03 -15.24
CA ARG A 56 13.69 -18.18 -14.32
C ARG A 56 12.59 -19.17 -14.71
N GLU A 57 11.41 -18.67 -14.98
CA GLU A 57 10.24 -19.48 -15.36
C GLU A 57 10.20 -19.82 -16.86
N LYS A 58 11.20 -19.36 -17.63
CA LYS A 58 11.28 -19.50 -19.09
C LYS A 58 10.00 -18.99 -19.78
N SER A 59 9.44 -17.89 -19.28
CA SER A 59 8.25 -17.24 -19.82
C SER A 59 8.61 -15.95 -20.55
N GLU A 60 7.82 -15.59 -21.57
CA GLU A 60 7.96 -14.30 -22.23
C GLU A 60 7.29 -13.19 -21.39
N PRO A 61 7.95 -12.05 -21.17
CA PRO A 61 7.38 -10.95 -20.41
C PRO A 61 6.23 -10.29 -21.18
N LEU A 62 5.13 -10.02 -20.47
CA LEU A 62 4.03 -9.21 -20.97
C LEU A 62 4.45 -7.74 -21.18
N SER A 63 3.64 -7.02 -21.95
CA SER A 63 3.77 -5.56 -22.01
C SER A 63 3.51 -4.92 -20.63
N ILE A 64 4.16 -3.79 -20.36
CA ILE A 64 3.95 -3.01 -19.13
C ILE A 64 2.48 -2.64 -18.93
N THR A 65 1.74 -2.36 -20.01
CA THR A 65 0.31 -2.04 -19.97
C THR A 65 -0.51 -3.22 -19.46
N SER A 66 -0.27 -4.41 -20.00
CA SER A 66 -0.93 -5.64 -19.55
C SER A 66 -0.59 -5.94 -18.09
N PHE A 67 0.69 -5.77 -17.71
CA PHE A 67 1.15 -5.95 -16.33
C PHE A 67 0.43 -5.01 -15.35
N CYS A 68 0.33 -3.71 -15.68
CA CYS A 68 -0.39 -2.74 -14.86
C CYS A 68 -1.88 -3.07 -14.75
N ASN A 69 -2.52 -3.49 -15.84
CA ASN A 69 -3.93 -3.88 -15.82
C ASN A 69 -4.17 -5.07 -14.87
N ILE A 70 -3.31 -6.09 -14.89
CA ILE A 70 -3.41 -7.24 -13.98
C ILE A 70 -3.16 -6.80 -12.53
N PHE A 71 -2.16 -5.94 -12.30
CA PHE A 71 -1.86 -5.40 -10.97
C PHE A 71 -3.07 -4.67 -10.36
N GLU A 72 -3.77 -3.87 -11.15
CA GLU A 72 -5.00 -3.17 -10.74
C GLU A 72 -6.18 -4.13 -10.52
N GLN A 73 -6.35 -5.15 -11.38
CA GLN A 73 -7.38 -6.17 -11.24
C GLN A 73 -7.23 -6.99 -9.94
N LEU A 74 -5.99 -7.22 -9.50
CA LEU A 74 -5.69 -7.88 -8.23
C LEU A 74 -5.82 -6.96 -7.01
N ASN A 75 -6.19 -5.69 -7.23
CA ASN A 75 -6.33 -4.66 -6.20
C ASN A 75 -5.07 -4.49 -5.35
N LEU A 76 -3.91 -4.68 -5.98
CA LEU A 76 -2.60 -4.53 -5.35
C LEU A 76 -2.20 -3.06 -5.29
N THR A 77 -1.39 -2.69 -4.31
CA THR A 77 -0.86 -1.34 -4.17
C THR A 77 0.55 -1.41 -3.57
N LEU A 78 1.47 -0.58 -4.07
CA LEU A 78 2.79 -0.43 -3.46
C LEU A 78 2.67 0.37 -2.18
N PHE A 79 3.27 -0.13 -1.10
CA PHE A 79 3.30 0.61 0.15
C PHE A 79 4.10 1.90 -0.02
N ARG A 80 3.46 3.01 0.33
CA ARG A 80 4.11 4.32 0.42
C ARG A 80 4.00 4.77 1.87
N PRO A 81 5.14 4.95 2.58
CA PRO A 81 5.12 5.57 3.89
C PRO A 81 4.36 6.90 3.83
N LYS A 82 3.48 7.14 4.79
CA LYS A 82 2.74 8.40 4.85
C LYS A 82 3.75 9.52 5.13
N LYS A 83 3.73 10.55 4.28
CA LYS A 83 4.57 11.75 4.44
C LYS A 83 4.01 12.69 5.52
N ASP A 84 2.68 12.71 5.69
CA ASP A 84 1.98 13.59 6.64
C ASP A 84 1.58 12.83 7.91
N LEU A 85 2.57 12.28 8.61
CA LEU A 85 2.35 11.76 9.96
C LEU A 85 2.53 12.92 10.95
N CYS A 86 1.66 12.98 11.96
CA CYS A 86 1.84 13.96 13.02
C CYS A 86 3.07 13.56 13.86
N ASP A 87 4.06 14.45 13.90
CA ASP A 87 5.33 14.20 14.60
C ASP A 87 5.10 13.82 16.08
N VAL A 88 4.15 14.47 16.75
CA VAL A 88 3.81 14.18 18.16
C VAL A 88 3.21 12.78 18.31
N CYS A 89 2.34 12.36 17.41
CA CYS A 89 1.75 11.01 17.43
C CYS A 89 2.79 9.92 17.14
N GLU A 90 3.67 10.13 16.16
CA GLU A 90 4.73 9.16 15.83
C GLU A 90 5.79 9.09 16.93
N SER A 91 6.15 10.24 17.52
CA SER A 91 7.09 10.29 18.65
C SER A 91 6.54 9.56 19.87
N PHE A 92 5.23 9.66 20.15
CA PHE A 92 4.61 8.88 21.24
C PHE A 92 4.65 7.36 20.97
N LYS A 93 4.34 6.91 19.75
CA LYS A 93 4.40 5.48 19.38
C LYS A 93 5.82 4.90 19.48
N THR A 94 6.82 5.71 19.16
CA THR A 94 8.24 5.30 19.20
C THR A 94 8.87 5.48 20.58
N GLY A 95 8.10 5.92 21.60
CA GLY A 95 8.59 6.11 22.96
C GLY A 95 9.42 7.39 23.18
N ASN A 96 9.45 8.29 22.19
CA ASN A 96 10.20 9.55 22.21
C ASN A 96 9.41 10.73 22.81
N THR A 97 8.20 10.50 23.33
CA THR A 97 7.34 11.55 23.91
C THR A 97 6.57 11.01 25.11
N THR A 98 6.30 11.89 26.08
CA THR A 98 5.59 11.53 27.31
C THR A 98 4.07 11.41 27.09
N GLU A 99 3.41 10.60 27.92
CA GLU A 99 1.95 10.45 27.91
C GLU A 99 1.23 11.79 28.13
N SER A 100 1.78 12.66 28.97
CA SER A 100 1.24 14.01 29.22
C SER A 100 1.21 14.87 27.95
N GLN A 101 2.32 14.92 27.20
CA GLN A 101 2.40 15.67 25.95
C GLN A 101 1.45 15.11 24.87
N HIS A 102 1.34 13.78 24.78
CA HIS A 102 0.41 13.14 23.85
C HIS A 102 -1.06 13.42 24.23
N LYS A 103 -1.39 13.46 25.52
CA LYS A 103 -2.74 13.78 26.01
C LYS A 103 -3.14 15.22 25.67
N ILE A 104 -2.28 16.19 25.96
CA ILE A 104 -2.51 17.61 25.61
C ILE A 104 -2.76 17.76 24.11
N HIS A 105 -1.92 17.13 23.28
CA HIS A 105 -2.09 17.14 21.82
C HIS A 105 -3.48 16.62 21.38
N ASN A 106 -3.94 15.52 21.99
CA ASN A 106 -5.24 14.93 21.67
C ASN A 106 -6.42 15.80 22.15
N ASP A 107 -6.29 16.42 23.31
CA ASP A 107 -7.31 17.31 23.87
C ASP A 107 -7.48 18.55 22.97
N MET A 108 -6.39 19.22 22.58
CA MET A 108 -6.44 20.35 21.65
C MET A 108 -7.11 19.98 20.31
N LYS A 109 -6.80 18.78 19.79
CA LYS A 109 -7.40 18.28 18.54
C LYS A 109 -8.90 18.03 18.68
N LYS A 110 -9.35 17.58 19.86
CA LYS A 110 -10.77 17.36 20.16
C LYS A 110 -11.52 18.67 20.31
N GLU A 111 -10.93 19.65 20.99
CA GLU A 111 -11.50 20.99 21.18
C GLU A 111 -11.69 21.71 19.84
N ALA A 112 -10.66 21.71 18.98
CA ALA A 112 -10.75 22.31 17.65
C ALA A 112 -11.88 21.70 16.80
N ARG A 113 -12.07 20.37 16.87
CA ARG A 113 -13.19 19.70 16.19
C ARG A 113 -14.55 20.09 16.76
N MET A 114 -14.64 20.23 18.07
CA MET A 114 -15.88 20.63 18.74
C MET A 114 -16.26 22.08 18.40
N GLN A 115 -15.29 22.97 18.25
CA GLN A 115 -15.52 24.35 17.78
C GLN A 115 -16.05 24.36 16.36
N LEU A 116 -15.38 23.68 15.42
CA LEU A 116 -15.83 23.59 14.02
C LEU A 116 -17.29 23.13 13.89
N VAL A 117 -17.70 22.12 14.66
CA VAL A 117 -19.08 21.61 14.67
C VAL A 117 -20.08 22.65 15.20
N LYS A 118 -19.67 23.48 16.18
CA LYS A 118 -20.52 24.57 16.70
C LYS A 118 -20.66 25.72 15.70
N ASP A 119 -19.61 26.02 14.94
CA ASP A 119 -19.63 27.07 13.90
C ASP A 119 -20.40 26.66 12.63
N THR A 120 -20.66 25.36 12.43
CA THR A 120 -21.42 24.83 11.28
C THR A 120 -22.85 24.41 11.60
N ALA A 121 -23.31 24.60 12.85
CA ALA A 121 -24.68 24.33 13.29
C ALA A 121 -25.48 25.62 13.46
#